data_AF-A0A191VAZ8-F1
#
_entry.id   AF-A0A191VAZ8-F1
#
_cell.length_a   1.000
_cell.length_b   1.000
_cell.length_c   1.000
_cell.angle_alpha   90.00
_cell.angle_beta   90.00
_cell.angle_gamma   90.00
#
_symmetry.space_group_name_H-M   'P 1'
#
loop_
_entity.id
_entity.type
_entity.pdbx_description
1 polymer ?
#
loop_
_entity_poly.entity_id
_entity_poly.type
_entity_poly.pdbx_seq_one_letter_code
_entity_poly.pdbx_strand_id
1 'polypeptide(L)'
;MSTPKPTKAQRNALALLADGDAYRSTRAFASADVHAPDGRITAATTTVLVRNGWTTWRTEVGLRKPLLLTDSGRSHLPADQK
;
A
#
# COMPACT_ATOMS: atom_id res chain seq x y z
N MET A 1 4.30 -6.10 20.58
CA MET A 1 4.29 -4.68 20.17
C MET A 1 2.88 -4.34 19.71
N SER A 2 2.28 -3.26 20.21
CA SER A 2 0.95 -2.81 19.74
C SER A 2 1.13 -2.13 18.38
N THR A 3 0.48 -2.65 17.33
CA THR A 3 0.46 -1.99 16.01
C THR A 3 -0.32 -0.67 16.13
N PRO A 4 0.29 0.47 15.75
CA PRO A 4 -0.35 1.78 15.92
C PRO A 4 -1.65 1.86 15.12
N LYS A 5 -2.66 2.58 15.63
CA LYS A 5 -3.92 2.75 14.89
C LYS A 5 -3.66 3.58 13.62
N PRO A 6 -4.06 3.12 12.42
CA PRO A 6 -3.82 3.87 11.19
C PRO A 6 -4.64 5.16 11.13
N THR A 7 -4.00 6.22 10.60
CA THR A 7 -4.65 7.49 10.28
C THR A 7 -5.70 7.32 9.19
N LYS A 8 -6.55 8.34 8.96
CA LYS A 8 -7.56 8.29 7.89
C LYS A 8 -6.91 8.07 6.50
N ALA A 9 -5.82 8.77 6.21
CA ALA A 9 -5.09 8.62 4.96
C ALA A 9 -4.49 7.21 4.79
N GLN A 10 -3.95 6.64 5.87
CA GLN A 10 -3.39 5.28 5.85
C GLN A 10 -4.48 4.22 5.66
N ARG A 11 -5.64 4.37 6.30
CA ARG A 11 -6.79 3.47 6.07
C ARG A 11 -7.30 3.53 4.64
N ASN A 12 -7.43 4.72 4.07
CA ASN A 12 -7.82 4.86 2.67
C ASN A 12 -6.79 4.22 1.72
N ALA A 13 -5.49 4.35 2.03
CA ALA A 13 -4.45 3.68 1.27
C ALA A 13 -4.51 2.15 1.38
N LEU A 14 -4.84 1.61 2.56
CA LEU A 14 -5.05 0.17 2.75
C LEU A 14 -6.28 -0.32 1.97
N ALA A 15 -7.37 0.45 1.96
CA ALA A 15 -8.56 0.16 1.15
C ALA A 15 -8.21 0.11 -0.34
N LEU A 16 -7.51 1.13 -0.85
CA LEU A 16 -7.04 1.16 -2.26
C LEU A 16 -6.18 -0.06 -2.64
N LEU A 17 -5.40 -0.59 -1.68
CA LEU A 17 -4.57 -1.78 -1.89
C LEU A 17 -5.38 -3.09 -1.81
N ALA A 18 -6.53 -3.09 -1.15
CA ALA A 18 -7.43 -4.24 -1.07
C ALA A 18 -8.28 -4.35 -2.34
N ASP A 19 -8.66 -3.22 -2.92
CA ASP A 19 -9.56 -3.14 -4.07
C ASP A 19 -8.89 -3.55 -5.40
N GLY A 20 -7.56 -3.52 -5.51
CA GLY A 20 -6.90 -3.95 -6.74
C GLY A 20 -5.37 -3.93 -6.74
N ASP A 21 -4.82 -4.17 -7.93
CA ASP A 21 -3.37 -4.26 -8.14
C ASP A 21 -2.70 -2.89 -7.98
N ALA A 22 -1.90 -2.76 -6.92
CA ALA A 22 -1.14 -1.56 -6.66
C ALA A 22 0.36 -1.77 -6.91
N TYR A 23 1.00 -0.81 -7.59
CA TYR A 23 2.42 -0.90 -7.92
C TYR A 23 3.10 0.48 -7.96
N ARG A 24 4.40 0.48 -7.70
CA ARG A 24 5.27 1.63 -8.00
C ARG A 24 5.98 1.41 -9.33
N SER A 25 6.05 2.45 -10.16
CA SER A 25 6.87 2.43 -11.38
C SER A 25 8.35 2.53 -11.04
N THR A 26 9.19 1.73 -11.67
CA THR A 26 10.65 1.72 -11.47
C THR A 26 11.42 2.34 -12.63
N ARG A 27 10.73 3.01 -13.56
CA ARG A 27 11.35 3.75 -14.66
C ARG A 27 12.23 4.88 -14.13
N ALA A 28 13.24 5.27 -14.91
CA ALA A 28 14.02 6.48 -14.65
C ALA A 28 13.07 7.69 -14.54
N PHE A 29 13.25 8.51 -13.50
CA PHE A 29 12.41 9.68 -13.18
C PHE A 29 10.93 9.37 -12.84
N ALA A 30 10.58 8.11 -12.59
CA ALA A 30 9.25 7.75 -12.10
C ALA A 30 8.99 8.32 -10.71
N SER A 31 7.73 8.65 -10.42
CA SER A 31 7.30 8.99 -9.06
C SER A 31 7.54 7.81 -8.12
N ALA A 32 7.89 8.12 -6.86
CA ALA A 32 7.99 7.13 -5.79
C ALA A 32 6.61 6.70 -5.25
N ASP A 33 5.53 7.28 -5.76
CA ASP A 33 4.16 6.94 -5.40
C ASP A 33 3.74 5.57 -5.95
N VAL A 34 2.77 4.98 -5.28
CA VAL A 34 2.12 3.73 -5.71
C VAL A 34 0.84 4.08 -6.43
N HIS A 35 0.69 3.52 -7.63
CA HIS A 35 -0.51 3.61 -8.44
C HIS A 35 -1.43 2.43 -8.14
N ALA A 36 -2.71 2.70 -7.96
CA ALA A 36 -3.80 1.73 -7.86
C ALA A 36 -4.90 2.12 -8.86
N PRO A 37 -5.84 1.22 -9.20
CA PRO A 37 -6.87 1.49 -10.21
C PRO A 37 -7.66 2.79 -9.95
N ASP A 38 -8.06 3.00 -8.69
CA ASP A 38 -8.91 4.13 -8.29
C ASP A 38 -8.15 5.23 -7.53
N GLY A 39 -6.81 5.23 -7.60
CA GLY A 39 -6.06 6.28 -6.92
C GLY A 39 -4.55 6.11 -6.88
N ARG A 40 -3.96 6.92 -5.99
CA ARG A 40 -2.51 6.95 -5.77
C ARG A 40 -2.21 7.04 -4.29
N ILE A 41 -1.22 6.29 -3.84
CA ILE A 41 -0.70 6.32 -2.48
C ILE A 41 0.66 7.00 -2.51
N THR A 42 0.82 8.03 -1.67
CA THR A 42 2.07 8.79 -1.66
C THR A 42 3.25 7.94 -1.19
N ALA A 43 4.46 8.29 -1.61
CA ALA A 43 5.69 7.65 -1.13
C ALA A 43 5.81 7.69 0.42
N ALA A 44 5.41 8.81 1.04
CA ALA A 44 5.43 8.98 2.49
C ALA A 44 4.46 8.01 3.19
N THR A 45 3.22 7.92 2.71
CA THR A 45 2.24 6.95 3.23
C THR A 45 2.74 5.53 3.06
N THR A 46 3.22 5.18 1.85
CA THR A 46 3.73 3.85 1.53
C THR A 46 4.86 3.42 2.47
N THR A 47 5.81 4.33 2.74
CA THR A 47 6.93 4.07 3.65
C THR A 47 6.44 3.69 5.05
N VAL A 48 5.42 4.39 5.56
CA VAL A 48 4.85 4.09 6.88
C VAL A 48 4.10 2.76 6.88
N LEU A 49 3.32 2.47 5.84
CA LEU A 49 2.59 1.19 5.73
C LEU A 49 3.54 -0.01 5.71
N VAL A 50 4.65 0.09 4.99
CA VAL A 50 5.68 -0.97 4.91
C VAL A 50 6.43 -1.08 6.24
N ARG A 51 6.83 0.05 6.85
CA ARG A 51 7.52 0.06 8.14
C ARG A 51 6.69 -0.57 9.26
N ASN A 52 5.36 -0.38 9.24
CA ASN A 52 4.45 -0.97 10.21
C ASN A 52 4.10 -2.43 9.89
N GLY A 53 4.61 -3.00 8.80
CA GLY A 53 4.35 -4.37 8.38
C GLY A 53 2.95 -4.62 7.85
N TRP A 54 2.17 -3.56 7.55
CA TRP A 54 0.81 -3.68 6.99
C TRP A 54 0.80 -3.95 5.49
N THR A 55 1.92 -3.66 4.84
CA THR A 55 2.11 -3.90 3.41
C THR A 55 3.52 -4.40 3.15
N THR A 56 3.71 -5.09 2.04
CA THR A 56 5.03 -5.59 1.64
C THR A 56 5.24 -5.42 0.14
N TRP A 57 6.47 -5.09 -0.24
CA TRP A 57 6.87 -5.05 -1.64
C TRP A 57 7.11 -6.48 -2.13
N ARG A 58 6.59 -6.79 -3.32
CA ARG A 58 6.95 -8.02 -4.03
C ARG A 58 8.12 -7.78 -4.99
N THR A 59 8.60 -8.89 -5.54
CA THR A 59 9.58 -8.89 -6.62
C THR A 59 9.08 -8.01 -7.76
N GLU A 60 9.98 -7.23 -8.32
CA GLU A 60 9.70 -6.40 -9.47
C GLU A 60 9.39 -7.26 -10.70
N VAL A 61 8.34 -6.89 -11.43
CA VAL A 61 7.90 -7.56 -12.66
C VAL A 61 7.84 -6.52 -13.76
N GLY A 62 8.76 -6.62 -14.72
CA GLY A 62 8.94 -5.59 -15.75
C GLY A 62 9.39 -4.27 -15.12
N LEU A 63 8.58 -3.21 -15.27
CA LEU A 63 8.84 -1.87 -14.72
C LEU A 63 7.92 -1.53 -13.53
N ARG A 64 7.35 -2.56 -12.91
CA ARG A 64 6.38 -2.44 -11.83
C ARG A 64 6.89 -3.18 -10.61
N LYS A 65 6.99 -2.48 -9.48
CA LYS A 65 7.23 -3.07 -8.17
C LYS A 65 5.90 -3.15 -7.41
N PRO A 66 5.27 -4.34 -7.30
CA PRO A 66 3.96 -4.47 -6.67
C PRO A 66 4.04 -4.25 -5.16
N LEU A 67 3.02 -3.60 -4.60
CA LEU A 67 2.81 -3.44 -3.16
C LEU A 67 1.56 -4.23 -2.77
N LEU A 68 1.71 -5.19 -1.86
CA LEU A 68 0.59 -6.02 -1.41
C LEU A 68 0.27 -5.80 0.06
N LEU A 69 -1.01 -5.99 0.40
CA LEU A 69 -1.46 -6.05 1.79
C LEU A 69 -0.96 -7.32 2.49
N THR A 70 -0.56 -7.19 3.75
CA THR A 70 -0.31 -8.32 4.65
C THR A 70 -1.56 -8.64 5.48
N ASP A 71 -1.57 -9.78 6.19
CA ASP A 71 -2.68 -10.12 7.09
C ASP A 71 -2.86 -9.07 8.20
N SER A 72 -1.77 -8.49 8.70
CA SER A 72 -1.85 -7.39 9.67
C SER A 72 -2.47 -6.13 9.07
N GLY A 73 -2.16 -5.82 7.81
CA GLY A 73 -2.81 -4.73 7.07
C GLY A 73 -4.32 -4.95 6.90
N ARG A 74 -4.75 -6.20 6.62
CA ARG A 74 -6.17 -6.55 6.44
C ARG A 74 -6.98 -6.33 7.70
N SER A 75 -6.38 -6.56 8.88
CA SER A 75 -7.04 -6.33 10.17
C SER A 75 -7.55 -4.90 10.36
N HIS A 76 -6.94 -3.94 9.65
CA HIS A 76 -7.24 -2.52 9.70
C HIS A 76 -8.23 -2.03 8.63
N LEU A 77 -8.68 -2.90 7.73
CA LEU A 77 -9.69 -2.56 6.74
C LEU A 77 -11.06 -2.33 7.40
N PRO A 78 -11.92 -1.48 6.80
CA PRO A 78 -13.33 -1.38 7.18
C PRO A 78 -14.00 -2.76 7.12
N ALA A 79 -15.02 -2.99 7.97
CA ALA A 79 -15.71 -4.29 8.03
C ALA A 79 -16.30 -4.72 6.68
N ASP A 80 -16.66 -3.76 5.83
CA ASP A 80 -17.25 -3.99 4.50
C ASP A 80 -16.21 -4.38 3.43
N GLN A 81 -14.91 -4.31 3.76
CA GLN A 81 -13.78 -4.64 2.87
C GLN A 81 -12.88 -5.74 3.46
N LYS A 82 -13.32 -6.45 4.51
CA LYS A 82 -12.58 -7.53 5.16
C LYS A 82 -12.77 -8.88 4.50
#